data_AF-A0A923CSS9-F1
#
_entry.id   AF-A0A923CSS9-F1
#
_cell.length_a   1.000
_cell.length_b   1.000
_cell.length_c   1.000
_cell.angle_alpha   90.00
_cell.angle_beta   90.00
_cell.angle_gamma   90.00
#
_symmetry.space_group_name_H-M   'P 1'
#
loop_
_entity.id
_entity.type
_entity.pdbx_description
1 polymer ?
#
loop_
_entity_poly.entity_id
_entity_poly.type
_entity_poly.pdbx_seq_one_letter_code
_entity_poly.pdbx_strand_id
1 'polypeptide(L)'
;MNNLKDNLMAIKKELQRLMSKVEQLGRALEKAGKTAISSKTMTKKDVKKAVAKKAPVKKKAAAKKAPARKTTSNQKVDSKEDANASTAIETVVGIIQKSKNGVDVETLISKTGYDAKKISNLVYKAKKRGDIKSGAKGIYVKK
;
A
#
# COMPACT_ATOMS: atom_id res chain seq x y z
N MET A 1 -40.28 14.19 -18.86
CA MET A 1 -40.44 12.80 -18.37
C MET A 1 -39.39 11.81 -18.94
N ASN A 2 -38.46 12.22 -19.81
CA ASN A 2 -37.58 11.29 -20.52
C ASN A 2 -36.38 10.81 -19.68
N ASN A 3 -35.90 11.65 -18.76
CA ASN A 3 -34.72 11.38 -17.93
C ASN A 3 -34.82 10.08 -17.10
N LEU A 4 -36.02 9.67 -16.68
CA LEU A 4 -36.19 8.46 -15.87
C LEU A 4 -35.96 7.18 -16.71
N LYS A 5 -36.45 7.15 -17.95
CA LYS A 5 -36.27 6.02 -18.87
C LYS A 5 -34.81 5.90 -19.28
N ASP A 6 -34.14 7.01 -19.53
CA ASP A 6 -32.73 7.05 -19.91
C ASP A 6 -31.84 6.57 -18.75
N ASN A 7 -32.10 7.04 -17.52
CA ASN A 7 -31.40 6.57 -16.33
C ASN A 7 -31.61 5.07 -16.09
N LEU A 8 -32.84 4.58 -16.23
CA LEU A 8 -33.12 3.14 -16.07
C LEU A 8 -32.40 2.29 -17.12
N MET A 9 -32.32 2.78 -18.35
CA MET A 9 -31.62 2.10 -19.44
C MET A 9 -30.09 2.10 -19.23
N ALA A 10 -29.54 3.19 -18.69
CA ALA A 10 -28.13 3.27 -18.32
C ALA A 10 -27.78 2.25 -17.22
N ILE A 11 -28.59 2.20 -16.14
CA ILE A 11 -28.42 1.25 -15.04
C ILE A 11 -28.48 -0.20 -15.55
N LYS A 12 -29.43 -0.53 -16.43
CA LYS A 12 -29.52 -1.87 -17.05
C LYS A 12 -28.24 -2.23 -17.80
N LYS A 13 -27.69 -1.31 -18.60
CA LYS A 13 -26.45 -1.54 -19.36
C LYS A 13 -25.23 -1.72 -18.45
N GLU A 14 -25.14 -0.95 -17.38
CA GLU A 14 -24.07 -1.10 -16.39
C GLU A 14 -24.16 -2.44 -15.66
N LEU A 15 -25.36 -2.86 -15.27
CA LEU A 15 -25.58 -4.15 -14.62
C LEU A 15 -25.16 -5.31 -15.53
N GLN A 16 -25.51 -5.25 -16.82
CA GLN A 16 -25.07 -6.26 -17.80
C GLN A 16 -23.54 -6.29 -17.94
N ARG A 17 -22.89 -5.13 -17.99
CA ARG A 17 -21.41 -5.05 -18.04
C ARG A 17 -20.75 -5.63 -16.80
N LEU A 18 -21.29 -5.36 -15.62
CA LEU A 18 -20.79 -5.93 -14.37
C LEU A 18 -20.91 -7.46 -14.36
N MET A 19 -22.06 -7.99 -14.79
CA MET A 19 -22.28 -9.44 -14.90
C MET A 19 -21.25 -10.10 -15.82
N SER A 20 -21.02 -9.55 -17.01
CA SER A 20 -19.98 -10.09 -17.92
C SER A 20 -18.58 -10.04 -17.32
N LYS A 21 -18.26 -9.01 -16.53
CA LYS A 21 -16.95 -8.88 -15.88
C LYS A 21 -16.78 -9.90 -14.75
N VAL A 22 -17.83 -10.17 -13.99
CA VAL A 22 -17.83 -11.23 -12.95
C VAL A 22 -17.63 -12.60 -13.57
N GLU A 23 -18.28 -12.92 -14.69
CA GLU A 23 -18.06 -14.18 -15.40
C GLU A 23 -16.62 -14.31 -15.93
N GLN A 24 -16.05 -13.23 -16.46
CA GLN A 24 -14.64 -13.21 -16.91
C GLN A 24 -13.67 -13.45 -15.75
N LEU A 25 -13.92 -12.84 -14.59
CA LEU A 25 -13.12 -13.06 -13.39
C LEU A 25 -13.25 -14.50 -12.89
N GLY A 26 -14.46 -15.07 -12.87
CA GLY A 26 -14.68 -16.47 -12.52
C GLY A 26 -13.91 -17.44 -13.43
N ARG A 27 -13.91 -17.19 -14.74
CA ARG A 27 -13.13 -17.97 -15.72
C ARG A 27 -11.62 -17.80 -15.55
N ALA A 28 -11.15 -16.60 -15.20
CA ALA A 28 -9.74 -16.35 -14.92
C ALA A 28 -9.28 -17.06 -13.64
N LEU A 29 -10.14 -17.07 -12.61
CA LEU A 29 -9.88 -17.75 -11.35
C LEU A 29 -9.85 -19.28 -11.52
N GLU A 30 -10.76 -19.85 -12.31
CA GLU A 30 -10.76 -21.28 -12.68
C GLU A 30 -9.48 -21.69 -13.45
N LYS A 31 -9.02 -20.83 -14.37
CA LYS A 31 -7.75 -21.06 -15.08
C LYS A 31 -6.53 -20.97 -14.16
N ALA A 32 -6.55 -20.08 -13.18
CA ALA A 32 -5.48 -19.94 -12.19
C ALA A 32 -5.52 -21.05 -11.10
N GLY A 33 -6.70 -21.59 -10.79
CA GLY A 33 -6.87 -22.68 -9.82
C GLY A 33 -6.38 -24.04 -10.35
N LYS A 34 -6.44 -24.27 -11.67
CA LYS A 34 -5.92 -25.51 -12.29
C LYS A 34 -4.39 -25.62 -12.32
N THR A 35 -3.63 -24.57 -11.98
CA THR A 35 -2.15 -24.58 -12.02
C THR A 35 -1.47 -24.66 -10.63
N ALA A 36 -2.22 -24.63 -9.53
CA ALA A 36 -1.66 -24.59 -8.17
C ALA A 36 -1.74 -25.91 -7.38
N ILE A 37 -2.29 -26.99 -7.95
CA ILE A 37 -2.42 -28.29 -7.28
C ILE A 37 -1.70 -29.38 -8.08
N SER A 38 -0.38 -29.25 -8.24
CA SER A 38 0.47 -30.39 -8.56
C SER A 38 1.88 -30.13 -8.07
N SER A 39 2.37 -31.03 -7.20
CA SER A 39 3.73 -31.14 -6.65
C SER A 39 4.10 -30.06 -5.60
N LYS A 40 4.73 -30.34 -4.45
CA LYS A 40 5.35 -31.55 -3.92
C LYS A 40 5.55 -31.35 -2.40
N THR A 41 4.94 -32.23 -1.61
CA THR A 41 5.30 -32.56 -0.22
C THR A 41 6.75 -33.05 -0.15
N MET A 42 7.62 -32.52 0.74
CA MET A 42 8.82 -33.11 1.41
C MET A 42 9.52 -32.01 2.23
N THR A 43 10.20 -32.15 3.37
CA THR A 43 10.31 -33.10 4.49
C THR A 43 11.21 -32.42 5.55
N LYS A 44 10.96 -32.68 6.84
CA LYS A 44 11.81 -32.36 8.00
C LYS A 44 13.21 -32.97 7.90
N LYS A 45 14.26 -32.22 8.30
CA LYS A 45 15.56 -32.59 8.96
C LYS A 45 16.58 -31.49 8.63
N ASP A 46 17.46 -30.98 9.49
CA ASP A 46 18.17 -31.55 10.62
C ASP A 46 18.49 -30.48 11.69
N VAL A 47 18.37 -30.87 12.96
CA VAL A 47 18.92 -30.19 14.14
C VAL A 47 20.09 -31.03 14.64
N LYS A 48 21.32 -30.53 14.56
CA LYS A 48 22.50 -30.99 15.35
C LYS A 48 23.41 -29.78 15.58
N LYS A 49 23.40 -29.16 16.76
CA LYS A 49 24.17 -29.50 17.99
C LYS A 49 25.69 -29.29 17.81
N ALA A 50 26.17 -28.14 18.26
CA ALA A 50 27.55 -27.94 18.69
C ALA A 50 27.55 -27.04 19.94
N VAL A 51 27.86 -27.66 21.07
CA VAL A 51 28.09 -27.07 22.39
C VAL A 51 29.56 -26.69 22.49
N ALA A 52 29.89 -25.50 22.99
CA ALA A 52 31.06 -25.30 23.85
C ALA A 52 31.01 -23.93 24.55
N LYS A 53 30.72 -23.98 25.85
CA LYS A 53 30.91 -22.88 26.81
C LYS A 53 32.41 -22.58 26.96
N LYS A 54 32.78 -21.30 27.10
CA LYS A 54 33.73 -20.77 28.11
C LYS A 54 34.00 -19.27 27.89
N ALA A 55 33.36 -18.44 28.71
CA ALA A 55 33.92 -17.21 29.28
C ALA A 55 34.22 -17.52 30.77
N PRO A 56 34.95 -16.71 31.58
CA PRO A 56 35.34 -15.29 31.38
C PRO A 56 36.76 -14.91 31.88
N VAL A 57 37.42 -13.86 31.33
CA VAL A 57 38.41 -13.09 32.10
C VAL A 57 38.43 -11.62 31.68
N LYS A 58 38.46 -10.73 32.68
CA LYS A 58 38.34 -9.26 32.64
C LYS A 58 39.67 -8.53 32.34
N LYS A 59 39.51 -7.21 32.04
CA LYS A 59 40.47 -6.07 31.99
C LYS A 59 41.10 -5.85 30.60
N LYS A 60 41.20 -4.64 30.03
CA LYS A 60 41.15 -3.25 30.54
C LYS A 60 40.85 -2.28 29.37
N ALA A 61 40.33 -1.11 29.73
CA ALA A 61 40.08 0.13 28.99
C ALA A 61 40.83 0.43 27.67
N ALA A 62 40.12 1.00 26.68
CA ALA A 62 40.28 2.40 26.25
C ALA A 62 39.53 2.76 24.94
N ALA A 63 38.81 3.88 24.99
CA ALA A 63 38.63 4.92 23.95
C ALA A 63 38.00 4.61 22.56
N LYS A 64 36.85 5.27 22.34
CA LYS A 64 36.42 6.02 21.14
C LYS A 64 36.48 5.33 19.77
N LYS A 65 35.29 5.02 19.20
CA LYS A 65 34.72 5.64 17.98
C LYS A 65 33.41 4.95 17.57
N ALA A 66 32.50 5.75 17.01
CA ALA A 66 31.11 5.47 16.66
C ALA A 66 30.88 4.24 15.74
N PRO A 67 29.73 3.54 15.82
CA PRO A 67 29.32 2.61 14.78
C PRO A 67 28.57 3.37 13.69
N ALA A 68 29.31 3.80 12.66
CA ALA A 68 28.74 4.11 11.36
C ALA A 68 28.16 2.82 10.75
N ARG A 69 26.84 2.63 10.89
CA ARG A 69 26.11 1.53 10.24
C ARG A 69 25.97 1.85 8.76
N LYS A 70 26.89 1.31 7.95
CA LYS A 70 26.77 1.29 6.49
C LYS A 70 25.71 0.27 6.05
N THR A 71 24.71 0.82 5.37
CA THR A 71 24.17 0.41 4.06
C THR A 71 23.58 -1.00 3.89
N THR A 72 22.26 -1.04 3.65
CA THR A 72 21.67 -1.63 2.42
C THR A 72 20.19 -1.22 2.32
N SER A 73 19.95 -0.13 1.60
CA SER A 73 18.72 0.06 0.83
C SER A 73 19.05 1.06 -0.26
N ASN A 74 19.79 0.57 -1.25
CA ASN A 74 19.97 1.25 -2.51
C ASN A 74 18.71 1.01 -3.35
N GLN A 75 17.81 1.98 -3.34
CA GLN A 75 17.19 2.40 -4.59
C GLN A 75 17.08 3.91 -4.55
N LYS A 76 18.14 4.56 -5.01
CA LYS A 76 18.01 5.85 -5.67
C LYS A 76 17.04 5.65 -6.84
N VAL A 77 15.97 6.42 -6.84
CA VAL A 77 15.37 6.87 -8.09
C VAL A 77 15.53 8.37 -8.07
N ASP A 78 16.48 8.81 -8.86
CA ASP A 78 16.96 10.16 -8.96
C ASP A 78 15.87 11.09 -9.54
N SER A 79 15.56 12.13 -8.77
CA SER A 79 15.49 13.53 -9.22
C SER A 79 14.59 13.94 -10.40
N LYS A 80 13.55 13.14 -10.73
CA LYS A 80 12.44 13.56 -11.61
C LYS A 80 11.11 13.62 -10.86
N GLU A 81 11.14 13.93 -9.56
CA GLU A 81 10.02 13.65 -8.66
C GLU A 81 9.15 14.87 -8.33
N ASP A 82 9.59 16.11 -8.53
CA ASP A 82 8.83 17.29 -8.07
C ASP A 82 7.51 17.55 -8.83
N ALA A 83 7.51 17.39 -10.16
CA ALA A 83 6.26 17.49 -10.94
C ALA A 83 5.33 16.29 -10.66
N ASN A 84 5.91 15.10 -10.46
CA ASN A 84 5.17 13.89 -10.11
C ASN A 84 4.61 13.95 -8.68
N ALA A 85 5.28 14.67 -7.77
CA ALA A 85 4.85 14.83 -6.40
C ALA A 85 3.60 15.71 -6.31
N SER A 86 3.51 16.81 -7.08
CA SER A 86 2.29 17.62 -7.16
C SER A 86 1.11 16.80 -7.67
N THR A 87 1.32 16.02 -8.73
CA THR A 87 0.30 15.11 -9.28
C THR A 87 -0.13 14.03 -8.28
N ALA A 88 0.82 13.47 -7.52
CA ALA A 88 0.52 12.48 -6.49
C ALA A 88 -0.29 13.08 -5.32
N ILE A 89 0.00 14.33 -4.94
CA ILE A 89 -0.79 15.06 -3.93
C ILE A 89 -2.21 15.28 -4.44
N GLU A 90 -2.37 15.76 -5.66
CA GLU A 90 -3.67 16.00 -6.29
C GLU A 90 -4.50 14.71 -6.40
N THR A 91 -3.85 13.58 -6.70
CA THR A 91 -4.50 12.27 -6.73
C THR A 91 -5.08 11.89 -5.36
N VAL A 92 -4.28 12.02 -4.30
CA VAL A 92 -4.72 11.72 -2.91
C VAL A 92 -5.83 12.68 -2.47
N VAL A 93 -5.68 13.98 -2.74
CA VAL A 93 -6.68 15.01 -2.44
C VAL A 93 -7.99 14.71 -3.17
N GLY A 94 -7.94 14.36 -4.45
CA GLY A 94 -9.11 14.03 -5.25
C GLY A 94 -9.87 12.82 -4.72
N ILE A 95 -9.18 11.81 -4.18
CA ILE A 95 -9.82 10.66 -3.53
C ILE A 95 -10.54 11.10 -2.24
N ILE A 96 -9.89 11.94 -1.42
CA ILE A 96 -10.46 12.43 -0.16
C ILE A 96 -11.70 13.29 -0.43
N GLN A 97 -11.63 14.20 -1.39
CA GLN A 97 -12.71 15.12 -1.74
C GLN A 97 -13.94 14.43 -2.32
N LYS A 98 -13.77 13.27 -2.96
CA LYS A 98 -14.88 12.46 -3.49
C LYS A 98 -15.65 11.71 -2.40
N SER A 99 -15.11 11.60 -1.19
CA SER A 99 -15.77 10.91 -0.07
C SER A 99 -16.58 11.88 0.79
N LYS A 100 -17.80 11.50 1.18
CA LYS A 100 -18.64 12.30 2.09
C LYS A 100 -18.17 12.21 3.56
N ASN A 101 -17.69 11.04 3.97
CA ASN A 101 -17.33 10.74 5.37
C ASN A 101 -15.83 10.87 5.66
N GLY A 102 -15.04 11.25 4.65
CA GLY A 102 -13.59 11.19 4.72
C GLY A 102 -13.02 9.82 4.36
N VAL A 103 -11.69 9.74 4.37
CA VAL A 103 -10.93 8.55 3.98
C VAL A 103 -9.83 8.30 4.99
N ASP A 104 -9.63 7.02 5.33
CA ASP A 104 -8.52 6.55 6.15
C ASP A 104 -7.28 6.21 5.31
N VAL A 105 -6.11 6.19 5.96
CA VAL A 105 -4.81 5.84 5.37
C VAL A 105 -4.86 4.49 4.66
N GLU A 106 -5.49 3.47 5.24
CA GLU A 106 -5.56 2.14 4.63
C GLU A 106 -6.35 2.14 3.31
N THR A 107 -7.42 2.94 3.25
CA THR A 107 -8.19 3.13 2.02
C THR A 107 -7.39 3.90 0.96
N LEU A 108 -6.58 4.88 1.37
CA LEU A 108 -5.71 5.61 0.45
C LEU A 108 -4.62 4.70 -0.13
N ILE A 109 -4.01 3.85 0.68
CA ILE A 109 -3.04 2.83 0.24
C ILE A 109 -3.72 1.91 -0.79
N SER A 110 -4.89 1.37 -0.45
CA SER A 110 -5.62 0.44 -1.32
C SER A 110 -6.02 1.05 -2.68
N LYS A 111 -6.36 2.35 -2.71
CA LYS A 111 -6.77 3.04 -3.94
C LYS A 111 -5.62 3.54 -4.81
N THR A 112 -4.49 3.88 -4.21
CA THR A 112 -3.35 4.50 -4.91
C THR A 112 -2.20 3.53 -5.17
N GLY A 113 -2.08 2.46 -4.38
CA GLY A 113 -0.93 1.57 -4.39
C GLY A 113 0.34 2.21 -3.80
N TYR A 114 0.25 3.37 -3.16
CA TYR A 114 1.40 4.01 -2.52
C TYR A 114 1.71 3.39 -1.16
N ASP A 115 3.00 3.36 -0.82
CA ASP A 115 3.46 2.98 0.51
C ASP A 115 2.90 3.91 1.60
N ALA A 116 2.69 3.37 2.80
CA ALA A 116 2.14 4.07 3.94
C ALA A 116 2.91 5.36 4.25
N LYS A 117 4.25 5.32 4.19
CA LYS A 117 5.09 6.52 4.39
C LYS A 117 4.83 7.60 3.34
N LYS A 118 4.66 7.20 2.08
CA LYS A 118 4.35 8.13 0.99
C LYS A 118 2.98 8.76 1.19
N ILE A 119 1.97 7.98 1.56
CA ILE A 119 0.64 8.50 1.92
C ILE A 119 0.71 9.49 3.08
N SER A 120 1.39 9.17 4.18
CA SER A 120 1.53 10.10 5.31
C SER A 120 2.17 11.42 4.88
N ASN A 121 3.21 11.38 4.05
CA ASN A 121 3.87 12.58 3.54
C ASN A 121 2.96 13.39 2.61
N LEU A 122 2.24 12.75 1.70
CA LEU A 122 1.30 13.41 0.78
C LEU A 122 0.15 14.07 1.54
N VAL A 123 -0.44 13.35 2.50
CA VAL A 123 -1.50 13.87 3.37
C VAL A 123 -1.00 15.02 4.23
N TYR A 124 0.20 14.93 4.79
CA TYR A 124 0.81 16.03 5.54
C TYR A 124 0.98 17.28 4.66
N LYS A 125 1.49 17.12 3.43
CA LYS A 125 1.64 18.23 2.47
C LYS A 125 0.29 18.81 2.06
N ALA A 126 -0.71 17.98 1.77
CA ALA A 126 -2.07 18.40 1.43
C ALA A 126 -2.73 19.18 2.58
N LYS A 127 -2.58 18.70 3.82
CA LYS A 127 -3.07 19.40 5.01
C LYS A 127 -2.38 20.74 5.21
N LYS A 128 -1.06 20.79 5.00
CA LYS A 128 -0.27 22.04 5.08
C LYS A 128 -0.68 23.06 4.02
N ARG A 129 -1.01 22.61 2.80
CA ARG A 129 -1.55 23.45 1.72
C ARG A 129 -2.99 23.92 2.02
N GLY A 130 -3.72 23.16 2.83
CA GLY A 130 -5.10 23.47 3.21
C GLY A 130 -6.15 22.83 2.32
N ASP A 131 -5.80 21.81 1.53
CA ASP A 131 -6.75 21.11 0.65
C ASP A 131 -7.68 20.16 1.44
N ILE A 132 -7.21 19.68 2.60
CA ILE A 132 -7.88 18.70 3.46
C ILE A 132 -7.74 19.10 4.94
N LYS A 133 -8.64 18.60 5.78
CA LYS A 133 -8.58 18.71 7.25
C LYS A 133 -8.69 17.32 7.90
N SER A 134 -8.22 17.20 9.14
CA SER A 134 -8.44 15.98 9.93
C SER A 134 -9.82 16.04 10.57
N GLY A 135 -10.68 15.07 10.25
CA GLY A 135 -12.01 14.95 10.84
C GLY A 135 -11.96 14.21 12.18
N ALA A 136 -11.33 13.04 12.19
CA ALA A 136 -11.07 12.23 13.38
C ALA A 136 -9.65 11.66 13.32
N LYS A 137 -9.23 10.93 14.37
CA LYS A 137 -7.92 10.27 14.39
C LYS A 137 -7.83 9.27 13.23
N GLY A 138 -6.96 9.54 12.26
CA GLY A 138 -6.77 8.74 11.05
C GLY A 138 -7.72 9.07 9.89
N ILE A 139 -8.78 9.86 10.11
CA ILE A 139 -9.76 10.17 9.06
C ILE A 139 -9.54 11.58 8.52
N TYR A 140 -9.33 11.68 7.21
CA TYR A 140 -9.14 12.94 6.50
C TYR A 140 -10.37 13.30 5.68
N VAL A 141 -10.82 14.55 5.78
CA VAL A 141 -12.01 15.07 5.10
C VAL A 141 -11.64 16.31 4.27
N LYS A 142 -12.47 16.64 3.28
CA LYS A 142 -12.35 17.90 2.54
C LYS A 142 -12.41 19.08 3.51
N LYS A 143 -11.55 20.09 3.30
CA LYS A 143 -11.59 21.32 4.11
C LYS A 143 -12.94 22.00 3.99
#